data_AF-A0A7K7RU64-F1
#
_entry.id   AF-A0A7K7RU64-F1
#
_cell.length_a   1.000
_cell.length_b   1.000
_cell.length_c   1.000
_cell.angle_alpha   90.00
_cell.angle_beta   90.00
_cell.angle_gamma   90.00
#
_symmetry.space_group_name_H-M   'P 1'
#
loop_
_entity.id
_entity.type
_entity.pdbx_description
1 polymer ?
#
loop_
_entity_poly.entity_id
_entity_poly.type
_entity_poly.pdbx_seq_one_letter_code
_entity_poly.pdbx_strand_id
1 'polypeptide(L)'
;MSPGCPRSPSGGIPALLRARGVPVLLRRLHVGDFLWVAREKDPPTGHAPRELALDVVVERKSAADLGNSIRDGRYREQKFRLRCSGLRCPLFLLEEPGPGEPLALPRRSLRQAAASTQVVDGLLVVRTRDPQDSAAYLGVLGEQLRRRFG
;
A
#
# COMPACT_ATOMS: atom_id res chain seq x y z
N MET A 1 -10.48 -4.17 -36.25
CA MET A 1 -9.76 -5.02 -35.27
C MET A 1 -9.27 -4.10 -34.17
N SER A 2 -9.90 -4.10 -32.99
CA SER A 2 -9.50 -3.24 -31.88
C SER A 2 -8.34 -3.88 -31.12
N PRO A 3 -7.27 -3.14 -30.77
CA PRO A 3 -6.17 -3.68 -29.99
C PRO A 3 -6.66 -3.98 -28.56
N GLY A 4 -6.48 -5.23 -28.14
CA GLY A 4 -6.86 -5.69 -26.81
C GLY A 4 -6.10 -4.94 -25.72
N CYS A 5 -6.83 -4.43 -24.73
CA CYS A 5 -6.27 -3.88 -23.50
C CYS A 5 -5.31 -4.90 -22.86
N PRO A 6 -4.07 -4.51 -22.47
CA PRO A 6 -3.13 -5.45 -21.89
C PRO A 6 -3.69 -5.98 -20.57
N ARG A 7 -3.89 -7.30 -20.49
CA ARG A 7 -4.35 -7.98 -19.28
C ARG A 7 -3.32 -7.75 -18.17
N SER A 8 -3.76 -7.15 -17.06
CA SER A 8 -2.96 -7.04 -15.84
C SER A 8 -2.46 -8.43 -15.43
N PRO A 9 -1.19 -8.59 -15.01
CA PRO A 9 -0.65 -9.88 -14.60
C PRO A 9 -1.48 -10.43 -13.44
N SER A 10 -1.82 -11.72 -13.52
CA SER A 10 -2.79 -12.46 -12.70
C SER A 10 -2.44 -12.61 -11.20
N GLY A 11 -1.53 -11.79 -10.66
CA GLY A 11 -1.09 -11.83 -9.27
C GLY A 11 -0.94 -10.46 -8.59
N GLY A 12 -1.48 -9.39 -9.18
CA GLY A 12 -1.50 -8.05 -8.59
C GLY A 12 -0.12 -7.48 -8.26
N ILE A 13 -0.07 -6.57 -7.29
CA ILE A 13 1.19 -5.92 -6.85
C ILE A 13 2.24 -6.92 -6.35
N PRO A 14 1.92 -7.98 -5.59
CA PRO A 14 2.91 -8.99 -5.21
C PRO A 14 3.65 -9.62 -6.39
N ALA A 15 2.95 -9.92 -7.49
CA ALA A 15 3.58 -10.42 -8.71
C ALA A 15 4.48 -9.36 -9.38
N LEU A 16 4.02 -8.11 -9.42
CA LEU A 16 4.80 -6.98 -9.97
C LEU A 16 6.08 -6.69 -9.17
N LEU A 17 6.04 -6.89 -7.85
CA LEU A 17 7.21 -6.78 -6.96
C LEU A 17 8.20 -7.93 -7.19
N ARG A 18 7.71 -9.17 -7.28
CA ARG A 18 8.56 -10.34 -7.58
C ARG A 18 9.23 -10.23 -8.95
N ALA A 19 8.51 -9.74 -9.96
CA ALA A 19 9.07 -9.47 -11.28
C ALA A 19 10.20 -8.43 -11.26
N ARG A 20 10.28 -7.59 -10.22
CA ARG A 20 11.36 -6.63 -9.96
C ARG A 20 12.47 -7.17 -9.06
N GLY A 21 12.45 -8.46 -8.74
CA GLY A 21 13.44 -9.09 -7.84
C GLY A 21 13.25 -8.73 -6.36
N VAL A 22 12.12 -8.13 -5.98
CA VAL A 22 11.82 -7.82 -4.58
C VAL A 22 11.28 -9.09 -3.90
N PRO A 23 11.90 -9.58 -2.81
CA PRO A 23 11.35 -10.69 -2.03
C PRO A 23 10.01 -10.29 -1.40
N VAL A 24 8.97 -11.13 -1.56
CA VAL A 24 7.63 -10.86 -1.03
C VAL A 24 7.13 -12.05 -0.20
N LEU A 25 6.81 -11.79 1.06
CA LEU A 25 6.11 -12.69 1.95
C LEU A 25 4.61 -12.36 1.95
N LEU A 26 3.77 -13.35 1.62
CA LEU A 26 2.32 -13.19 1.68
C LEU A 26 1.82 -13.72 3.02
N ARG A 27 1.26 -12.84 3.84
CA ARG A 27 0.68 -13.15 5.15
C ARG A 27 -0.57 -12.30 5.36
N ARG A 28 -1.46 -12.75 6.24
CA ARG A 28 -2.61 -11.96 6.66
C ARG A 28 -2.13 -10.87 7.63
N LEU A 29 -2.25 -9.62 7.21
CA LEU A 29 -2.05 -8.47 8.08
C LEU A 29 -3.36 -8.11 8.77
N HIS A 30 -3.28 -7.72 10.04
CA HIS A 30 -4.44 -7.22 10.75
C HIS A 30 -4.75 -5.78 10.33
N VAL A 31 -3.72 -4.97 10.02
CA VAL A 31 -3.83 -3.56 9.62
C VAL A 31 -2.86 -3.30 8.47
N GLY A 32 -3.29 -2.54 7.46
CA GLY A 32 -2.51 -2.24 6.26
C GLY A 32 -2.46 -3.39 5.26
N ASP A 33 -1.93 -3.07 4.07
CA ASP A 33 -1.73 -4.00 2.96
C ASP A 33 -0.26 -4.43 2.81
N PHE A 34 0.68 -3.55 3.16
CA PHE A 34 2.11 -3.84 3.09
C PHE A 34 2.85 -3.33 4.33
N LEU A 35 3.85 -4.09 4.78
CA LEU A 35 4.84 -3.67 5.77
C LEU A 35 6.17 -4.35 5.47
N TRP A 36 7.23 -3.90 6.13
CA TRP A 36 8.56 -4.50 6.05
C TRP A 36 8.91 -5.19 7.36
N VAL A 37 9.56 -6.34 7.26
CA VAL A 37 10.08 -7.07 8.41
C VAL A 37 11.60 -7.16 8.32
N ALA A 38 12.29 -6.81 9.41
CA ALA A 38 13.67 -7.19 9.60
C ALA A 38 13.70 -8.64 10.10
N ARG A 39 14.42 -9.50 9.38
CA ARG A 39 14.49 -10.94 9.67
C ARG A 39 15.91 -11.30 10.10
N GLU A 40 16.01 -12.09 11.17
CA GLU A 40 17.28 -12.64 11.65
C GLU A 40 17.99 -13.46 10.56
N LYS A 41 19.27 -13.17 10.33
CA LYS A 41 20.08 -13.81 9.29
C LYS A 41 20.51 -15.22 9.70
N ASP A 42 20.97 -15.37 10.94
CA ASP A 42 21.56 -16.60 11.47
C ASP A 42 20.79 -17.09 12.70
N PRO A 43 19.59 -17.67 12.52
CA PRO A 43 18.81 -18.17 13.65
C PRO A 43 19.49 -19.39 14.30
N PRO A 44 19.37 -19.57 15.63
CA PRO A 44 19.84 -20.78 16.30
C PRO A 44 19.24 -22.05 15.69
N THR A 45 20.01 -23.13 15.64
CA THR A 45 19.57 -24.41 15.07
C THR A 45 18.27 -24.89 15.72
N GLY A 46 17.27 -25.21 14.90
CA GLY A 46 15.95 -25.65 15.36
C GLY A 46 14.97 -24.52 15.68
N HIS A 47 15.37 -23.25 15.57
CA HIS A 47 14.48 -22.11 15.81
C HIS A 47 14.10 -21.40 14.51
N ALA A 48 12.85 -20.92 14.45
CA ALA A 48 12.45 -19.99 13.40
C ALA A 48 13.16 -18.64 13.59
N PRO A 49 13.56 -17.96 12.51
CA PRO A 49 14.20 -16.66 12.61
C PRO A 49 13.25 -15.64 13.24
N ARG A 50 13.80 -14.84 14.14
CA ARG A 50 13.09 -13.71 14.72
C ARG A 50 12.77 -12.69 13.63
N GLU A 51 11.60 -12.08 13.75
CA GLU A 51 11.12 -11.06 12.84
C GLU A 51 10.67 -9.83 13.63
N LEU A 52 11.09 -8.65 13.18
CA LEU A 52 10.68 -7.37 13.73
C LEU A 52 10.00 -6.57 12.64
N ALA A 53 8.76 -6.14 12.87
CA ALA A 53 8.09 -5.22 11.96
C ALA A 53 8.78 -3.85 12.02
N LEU A 54 9.10 -3.28 10.86
CA LEU A 54 9.55 -1.90 10.77
C LEU A 54 8.37 -0.94 10.96
N ASP A 55 8.66 0.31 11.29
CA ASP A 55 7.64 1.32 11.61
C ASP A 55 6.73 1.74 10.45
N VAL A 56 7.04 1.28 9.22
CA VAL A 56 6.33 1.68 8.00
C VAL A 56 5.24 0.66 7.68
N VAL A 57 4.00 1.15 7.58
CA VAL A 57 2.84 0.40 7.08
C VAL A 57 2.19 1.17 5.95
N VAL A 58 1.78 0.45 4.92
CA VAL A 58 1.12 1.01 3.75
C VAL A 58 -0.30 0.47 3.67
N GLU A 59 -1.27 1.38 3.61
CA GLU A 59 -2.64 1.10 3.17
C GLU A 59 -2.76 1.57 1.73
N ARG A 60 -3.00 0.64 0.81
CA ARG A 60 -3.26 0.93 -0.59
C ARG A 60 -4.75 1.14 -0.81
N LYS A 61 -5.10 2.18 -1.56
CA LYS A 61 -6.48 2.42 -1.99
C LYS A 61 -6.55 2.76 -3.46
N SER A 62 -7.39 2.05 -4.21
CA SER A 62 -7.80 2.53 -5.54
C SER A 62 -8.79 3.68 -5.39
N ALA A 63 -8.90 4.55 -6.40
CA ALA A 63 -9.88 5.62 -6.39
C ALA A 63 -11.33 5.13 -6.28
N ALA A 64 -11.66 4.02 -6.96
CA ALA A 64 -12.95 3.35 -6.86
C ALA A 64 -13.21 2.85 -5.42
N ASP A 65 -12.24 2.14 -4.82
CA ASP A 65 -12.36 1.64 -3.44
C ASP A 65 -12.44 2.78 -2.42
N LEU A 66 -11.73 3.89 -2.64
CA LEU A 66 -11.81 5.08 -1.81
C LEU A 66 -13.24 5.63 -1.83
N GLY A 67 -13.81 5.83 -3.02
CA GLY A 67 -15.17 6.32 -3.17
C GLY A 67 -16.20 5.43 -2.47
N ASN A 68 -16.09 4.12 -2.64
CA ASN A 68 -16.95 3.15 -1.97
C ASN A 68 -16.79 3.19 -0.44
N SER A 69 -15.55 3.21 0.05
CA SER A 69 -15.25 3.24 1.48
C SER A 69 -15.71 4.52 2.19
N ILE A 70 -15.79 5.64 1.46
CA ILE A 70 -16.37 6.88 1.99
C ILE A 70 -17.89 6.74 2.12
N ARG A 71 -18.55 6.16 1.11
CA ARG A 71 -20.01 5.99 1.10
C ARG A 71 -20.51 5.04 2.17
N ASP A 72 -19.79 3.96 2.42
CA ASP A 72 -20.17 2.93 3.39
C ASP A 72 -19.55 3.14 4.79
N GLY A 73 -18.79 4.22 4.99
CA GLY A 73 -18.22 4.62 6.28
C GLY A 73 -16.93 3.92 6.68
N ARG A 74 -16.46 2.90 5.94
CA ARG A 74 -15.24 2.14 6.27
C ARG A 74 -13.97 2.98 6.19
N TYR A 75 -13.95 4.05 5.39
CA TYR A 75 -12.79 4.91 5.21
C TYR A 75 -12.31 5.54 6.54
N ARG A 76 -13.24 5.93 7.43
CA ARG A 76 -12.87 6.51 8.73
C ARG A 76 -12.30 5.45 9.67
N GLU A 77 -12.93 4.28 9.72
CA GLU A 77 -12.49 3.16 10.55
C GLU A 77 -11.09 2.66 10.14
N GLN A 78 -10.85 2.50 8.84
CA GLN A 78 -9.56 2.06 8.30
C GLN A 78 -8.43 2.99 8.72
N LYS A 79 -8.61 4.31 8.58
CA LYS A 79 -7.63 5.32 9.05
C LYS A 79 -7.42 5.28 10.55
N PHE A 80 -8.49 5.11 11.33
CA PHE A 80 -8.39 4.99 12.79
C PHE A 80 -7.52 3.79 13.19
N ARG A 81 -7.77 2.62 12.58
CA ARG A 81 -7.00 1.40 12.84
C ARG A 81 -5.52 1.54 12.47
N LEU A 82 -5.22 2.21 11.35
CA LEU A 82 -3.83 2.54 10.96
C LEU A 82 -3.14 3.41 12.01
N ARG A 83 -3.80 4.47 12.48
CA ARG A 83 -3.25 5.38 13.51
C ARG A 83 -3.06 4.69 14.86
N CYS A 84 -3.94 3.77 15.21
CA CYS A 84 -3.88 3.00 16.45
C CYS A 84 -3.02 1.72 16.35
N SER A 85 -2.33 1.48 15.24
CA SER A 85 -1.52 0.26 15.05
C SER A 85 -0.22 0.22 15.85
N GLY A 86 0.19 1.35 16.43
CA GLY A 86 1.51 1.52 17.08
C GLY A 86 2.66 1.74 16.09
N LEU A 87 2.40 1.66 14.78
CA LEU A 87 3.38 1.94 13.74
C LEU A 87 3.49 3.45 13.50
N ARG A 88 4.72 3.95 13.50
CA ARG A 88 4.99 5.40 13.51
C ARG A 88 4.91 6.06 12.14
N CYS A 89 4.95 5.27 11.06
CA CYS A 89 4.93 5.78 9.69
C CYS A 89 3.80 5.12 8.88
N PRO A 90 2.52 5.48 9.16
CA PRO A 90 1.40 5.07 8.33
C PRO A 90 1.40 5.85 7.01
N LEU A 91 1.45 5.11 5.90
CA LEU A 91 1.44 5.63 4.55
C LEU A 91 0.14 5.20 3.85
N PHE A 92 -0.54 6.17 3.25
CA PHE A 92 -1.73 5.96 2.43
C PHE A 92 -1.36 6.06 0.95
N LEU A 93 -1.29 4.92 0.28
CA LEU A 93 -0.90 4.82 -1.13
C LEU A 93 -2.17 4.86 -1.99
N LEU A 94 -2.47 6.02 -2.55
CA LEU A 94 -3.66 6.26 -3.37
C LEU A 94 -3.33 6.11 -4.85
N GLU A 95 -3.97 5.15 -5.51
CA GLU A 95 -3.96 5.07 -6.97
C GLU A 95 -4.96 6.05 -7.56
N GLU A 96 -4.47 6.95 -8.41
CA GLU A 96 -5.28 7.93 -9.11
C GLU A 96 -6.17 7.24 -10.14
N PRO A 97 -7.42 7.73 -10.33
CA PRO A 97 -8.33 7.09 -11.26
C PRO A 97 -7.89 7.32 -12.69
N GLY A 98 -7.93 6.23 -13.48
CA GLY A 98 -7.63 6.24 -14.90
C GLY A 98 -8.61 7.10 -15.72
N PRO A 99 -8.29 7.40 -16.98
CA PRO A 99 -9.21 8.09 -17.88
C PRO A 99 -10.49 7.26 -18.07
N GLY A 100 -11.65 7.87 -17.81
CA GLY A 100 -12.95 7.20 -17.99
C GLY A 100 -13.27 6.12 -16.95
N GLU A 101 -12.45 5.94 -15.90
CA GLU A 101 -12.73 4.99 -14.83
C GLU A 101 -14.03 5.40 -14.09
N PRO A 102 -14.98 4.46 -13.90
CA PRO A 102 -16.20 4.75 -13.16
C PRO A 102 -15.89 4.93 -11.67
N LEU A 103 -16.33 6.07 -11.11
CA LEU A 103 -16.09 6.40 -9.71
C LEU A 103 -17.38 6.52 -8.92
N ALA A 104 -17.38 5.99 -7.71
CA ALA A 104 -18.51 6.09 -6.79
C ALA A 104 -18.73 7.53 -6.27
N LEU A 105 -17.71 8.39 -6.35
CA LEU A 105 -17.75 9.79 -5.97
C LEU A 105 -17.02 10.66 -6.99
N PRO A 106 -17.38 11.95 -7.12
CA PRO A 106 -16.65 12.89 -7.97
C PRO A 106 -15.17 13.00 -7.62
N ARG A 107 -14.28 13.17 -8.62
CA ARG A 107 -12.83 13.32 -8.42
C ARG A 107 -12.46 14.42 -7.42
N ARG A 108 -13.25 15.49 -7.34
CA ARG A 108 -13.05 16.55 -6.32
C ARG A 108 -13.21 16.03 -4.89
N SER A 109 -14.19 15.17 -4.65
CA SER A 109 -14.47 14.60 -3.33
C SER A 109 -13.37 13.62 -2.91
N LEU A 110 -12.86 12.82 -3.85
CA LEU A 110 -11.72 11.93 -3.61
C LEU A 110 -10.44 12.73 -3.28
N ARG A 111 -10.17 13.80 -4.04
CA ARG A 111 -9.04 14.70 -3.78
C ARG A 111 -9.14 15.38 -2.41
N GLN A 112 -10.34 15.85 -2.05
CA GLN A 112 -10.59 16.42 -0.73
C GLN A 112 -10.36 15.39 0.37
N ALA A 113 -10.86 14.16 0.21
CA ALA A 113 -10.63 13.09 1.18
C ALA A 113 -9.14 12.79 1.35
N ALA A 114 -8.38 12.69 0.24
CA ALA A 114 -6.94 12.51 0.28
C ALA A 114 -6.21 13.67 0.98
N ALA A 115 -6.60 14.92 0.72
CA ALA A 115 -6.05 16.09 1.40
C ALA A 115 -6.34 16.06 2.90
N SER A 116 -7.56 15.69 3.30
CA SER A 116 -7.93 15.51 4.70
C SER A 116 -7.13 14.37 5.36
N THR A 117 -6.91 13.23 4.68
CA THR A 117 -6.02 12.16 5.17
C THR A 117 -4.63 12.71 5.51
N GLN A 118 -4.09 13.57 4.65
CA GLN A 118 -2.75 14.10 4.82
C GLN A 118 -2.68 15.15 5.93
N VAL A 119 -3.56 16.16 5.88
CA VAL A 119 -3.47 17.34 6.73
C VAL A 119 -4.13 17.11 8.10
N VAL A 120 -5.31 16.50 8.11
CA VAL A 120 -6.08 16.28 9.35
C VAL A 120 -5.66 14.99 10.02
N ASP A 121 -5.47 13.92 9.23
CA ASP A 121 -5.08 12.64 9.79
C ASP A 121 -3.56 12.45 9.93
N GLY A 122 -2.73 13.35 9.37
CA GLY A 122 -1.28 13.26 9.50
C GLY A 122 -0.68 11.97 8.90
N LEU A 123 -1.42 11.29 8.01
CA LEU A 123 -0.89 10.14 7.27
C LEU A 123 -0.10 10.66 6.07
N LEU A 124 1.02 10.02 5.76
CA LEU A 124 1.74 10.32 4.53
C LEU A 124 0.92 9.82 3.35
N VAL A 125 0.45 10.72 2.47
CA VAL A 125 -0.29 10.34 1.26
C VAL A 125 0.66 10.33 0.07
N VAL A 126 0.76 9.17 -0.58
CA VAL A 126 1.51 8.99 -1.82
C VAL A 126 0.52 8.68 -2.93
N ARG A 127 0.65 9.36 -4.06
CA ARG A 127 -0.19 9.13 -5.23
C ARG A 127 0.58 8.36 -6.28
N THR A 128 -0.04 7.32 -6.83
CA THR A 128 0.50 6.52 -7.93
C THR A 128 -0.52 6.45 -9.05
N ARG A 129 -0.05 6.21 -10.27
CA ARG A 129 -0.91 6.21 -11.46
C ARG A 129 -1.69 4.92 -11.64
N ASP A 130 -1.07 3.80 -11.29
CA ASP A 130 -1.58 2.46 -11.52
C ASP A 130 -0.85 1.45 -10.60
N PRO A 131 -1.27 0.16 -10.57
CA PRO A 131 -0.61 -0.87 -9.78
C PRO A 131 0.87 -1.08 -10.09
N GLN A 132 1.33 -0.78 -11.30
CA GLN A 132 2.72 -0.93 -11.72
C GLN A 132 3.58 0.17 -11.11
N ASP A 133 3.07 1.40 -11.07
CA ASP A 133 3.64 2.56 -10.39
C ASP A 133 3.65 2.34 -8.87
N SER A 134 2.56 1.79 -8.31
CA SER A 134 2.49 1.36 -6.89
C SER A 134 3.56 0.33 -6.55
N ALA A 135 3.74 -0.71 -7.38
CA ALA A 135 4.78 -1.70 -7.17
C ALA A 135 6.20 -1.11 -7.30
N ALA A 136 6.41 -0.17 -8.22
CA ALA A 136 7.69 0.53 -8.35
C ALA A 136 7.99 1.37 -7.09
N TYR A 137 7.02 2.13 -6.60
CA TYR A 137 7.15 2.92 -5.37
C TYR A 137 7.51 2.04 -4.16
N LEU A 138 6.76 0.95 -3.96
CA LEU A 138 7.00 0.00 -2.86
C LEU A 138 8.40 -0.64 -2.96
N GLY A 139 8.86 -0.95 -4.17
CA GLY A 139 10.22 -1.47 -4.39
C GLY A 139 11.31 -0.48 -3.99
N VAL A 140 11.17 0.79 -4.40
CA VAL A 140 12.11 1.87 -4.05
C VAL A 140 12.11 2.12 -2.54
N LEU A 141 10.93 2.17 -1.92
CA LEU A 141 10.80 2.34 -0.47
C LEU A 141 11.47 1.19 0.30
N GLY A 142 11.28 -0.05 -0.16
CA GLY A 142 11.95 -1.21 0.42
C GLY A 142 13.47 -1.14 0.32
N GLU A 143 14.00 -0.68 -0.82
CA GLU A 143 15.43 -0.48 -1.01
C GLU A 143 15.99 0.61 -0.08
N GLN A 144 15.25 1.71 0.11
CA GLN A 144 15.64 2.77 1.05
C GLN A 144 15.66 2.27 2.50
N LEU A 145 14.66 1.49 2.92
CA LEU A 145 14.63 0.88 4.24
C LEU A 145 15.81 -0.09 4.44
N ARG A 146 16.11 -0.89 3.42
CA ARG A 146 17.28 -1.79 3.42
C ARG A 146 18.58 -1.03 3.59
N ARG A 147 18.76 0.11 2.92
CA ARG A 147 19.97 0.95 3.08
C ARG A 147 20.07 1.61 4.44
N ARG A 148 18.93 1.90 5.08
CA ARG A 148 18.90 2.58 6.39
C ARG A 148 19.20 1.64 7.55
N PHE A 149 18.78 0.39 7.46
CA PHE A 149 18.84 -0.57 8.58
C PHE A 149 19.70 -1.83 8.30
N GLY A 150 20.19 -1.99 7.08
CA GLY A 150 20.92 -3.18 6.60
C GLY A 150 22.43 -3.07 6.66
#